data_AF-A0A7V1SAF3-F1
#
_entry.id   AF-A0A7V1SAF3-F1
#
_cell.length_a   1.000
_cell.length_b   1.000
_cell.length_c   1.000
_cell.angle_alpha   90.00
_cell.angle_beta   90.00
_cell.angle_gamma   90.00
#
_symmetry.space_group_name_H-M   'P 1'
#
loop_
_entity.id
_entity.type
_entity.pdbx_description
1 polymer ?
#
loop_
_entity_poly.entity_id
_entity_poly.type
_entity_poly.pdbx_seq_one_letter_code
_entity_poly.pdbx_strand_id
1 'polypeptide(L)'
;MRRVLYTCLALILTGCNASYISRFNNSNQQSLQSEISNRAENLIASGHSVEKKQGQSIESPMARPIDVSEMTAEIEKAKAAYEKNPKSEELKDKLASAYFKRAFALTEAAQYRAALGDFRKGLKLKPDDKDAKAMHDRILSIFASLRREPPKEGEEPPPLPFNKP
;
A
#
# COMPACT_ATOMS: atom_id res chain seq x y z
N MET A 1 -40.18 -35.31 8.79
CA MET A 1 -40.91 -35.93 7.67
C MET A 1 -42.22 -35.17 7.45
N ARG A 2 -42.34 -34.41 6.34
CA ARG A 2 -43.52 -34.35 5.46
C ARG A 2 -43.23 -33.37 4.33
N ARG A 3 -43.54 -33.83 3.12
CA ARG A 3 -43.17 -33.33 1.80
C ARG A 3 -44.41 -32.70 1.15
N VAL A 4 -44.14 -31.70 0.29
CA VAL A 4 -44.86 -31.36 -0.96
C VAL A 4 -46.23 -30.68 -0.84
N LEU A 5 -46.36 -29.51 -1.47
CA LEU A 5 -47.40 -29.26 -2.47
C LEU A 5 -47.01 -28.11 -3.41
N TYR A 6 -46.66 -28.47 -4.65
CA TYR A 6 -46.66 -27.57 -5.81
C TYR A 6 -48.11 -27.39 -6.25
N THR A 7 -48.56 -26.16 -6.45
CA THR A 7 -49.76 -25.88 -7.26
C THR A 7 -49.49 -24.73 -8.21
N CYS A 8 -49.36 -25.08 -9.49
CA CYS A 8 -49.48 -24.17 -10.62
C CYS A 8 -50.92 -23.67 -10.71
N LEU A 9 -51.11 -22.37 -10.94
CA LEU A 9 -52.35 -21.86 -11.54
C LEU A 9 -51.98 -20.89 -12.66
N ALA A 10 -52.37 -21.27 -13.87
CA ALA A 10 -52.20 -20.51 -15.10
C ALA A 10 -53.56 -19.98 -15.58
N LEU A 11 -53.49 -18.95 -16.44
CA LEU A 11 -54.53 -18.39 -17.33
C LEU A 11 -55.51 -17.42 -16.62
N ILE A 12 -55.92 -16.29 -17.20
CA ILE A 12 -56.46 -16.10 -18.55
C ILE A 12 -56.18 -14.68 -19.12
N LEU A 13 -56.05 -14.69 -20.45
CA LEU A 13 -55.96 -13.64 -21.47
C LEU A 13 -57.09 -12.57 -21.49
N THR A 14 -56.73 -11.34 -21.86
CA THR A 14 -57.43 -10.39 -22.76
C THR A 14 -56.47 -9.22 -23.02
N GLY A 15 -56.22 -8.63 -24.19
CA GLY A 15 -56.79 -8.67 -25.54
C GLY A 15 -56.23 -7.45 -26.30
N CYS A 16 -56.06 -7.58 -27.62
CA CYS A 16 -55.45 -6.72 -28.65
C CYS A 16 -55.62 -5.17 -28.55
N ASN A 17 -54.70 -4.36 -29.09
CA ASN A 17 -54.67 -3.99 -30.52
C ASN A 17 -53.63 -2.89 -30.89
N ALA A 18 -53.44 -2.75 -32.22
CA ALA A 18 -52.83 -1.63 -32.96
C ALA A 18 -51.32 -1.71 -33.26
N SER A 19 -51.03 -2.47 -34.32
CA SER A 19 -50.39 -1.98 -35.55
C SER A 19 -49.40 -0.81 -35.43
N TYR A 20 -48.12 -1.07 -35.71
CA TYR A 20 -47.42 -0.37 -36.81
C TYR A 20 -46.18 -1.19 -37.19
N ILE A 21 -46.28 -1.91 -38.30
CA ILE A 21 -45.12 -2.50 -38.97
C ILE A 21 -44.40 -1.35 -39.67
N SER A 22 -43.24 -0.95 -39.15
CA SER A 22 -42.20 -0.33 -39.97
C SER A 22 -41.07 -1.32 -40.10
N ARG A 23 -41.01 -1.97 -41.27
CA ARG A 23 -39.83 -2.74 -41.69
C ARG A 23 -38.70 -1.74 -41.94
N PHE A 24 -37.67 -1.76 -41.12
CA PHE A 24 -36.35 -1.29 -41.51
C PHE A 24 -35.38 -2.47 -41.45
N ASN A 25 -35.00 -2.96 -42.63
CA ASN A 25 -33.82 -3.76 -42.83
C ASN A 25 -32.60 -2.91 -42.46
N ASN A 26 -31.82 -3.31 -41.47
CA ASN A 26 -30.41 -2.97 -41.47
C ASN A 26 -29.60 -4.08 -40.77
N SER A 27 -29.02 -4.95 -41.59
CA SER A 27 -28.15 -6.06 -41.25
C SER A 27 -26.77 -5.61 -40.73
N ASN A 28 -26.72 -4.62 -39.83
CA ASN A 28 -25.46 -4.07 -39.33
C ASN A 28 -25.43 -3.78 -37.82
N GLN A 29 -26.26 -4.45 -37.02
CA GLN A 29 -26.19 -4.38 -35.55
C GLN A 29 -25.32 -5.46 -34.91
N GLN A 30 -24.73 -6.36 -35.68
CA GLN A 30 -23.86 -7.42 -35.13
C GLN A 30 -22.38 -6.99 -35.02
N SER A 31 -22.00 -5.83 -35.58
CA SER A 31 -20.64 -5.26 -35.51
C SER A 31 -20.45 -4.24 -34.38
N LEU A 32 -21.51 -3.50 -33.99
CA LEU A 32 -21.40 -2.45 -32.96
C LEU A 32 -21.21 -3.03 -31.55
N GLN A 33 -21.85 -4.16 -31.24
CA GLN A 33 -21.72 -4.79 -29.92
C GLN A 33 -20.31 -5.35 -29.71
N SER A 34 -19.69 -5.89 -30.77
CA SER A 34 -18.30 -6.37 -30.74
C SER A 34 -17.29 -5.24 -30.64
N GLU A 35 -17.53 -4.10 -31.28
CA GLU A 35 -16.63 -2.93 -31.18
C GLU A 35 -16.62 -2.32 -29.77
N ILE A 36 -17.78 -2.26 -29.09
CA ILE A 36 -17.87 -1.75 -27.72
C ILE A 36 -17.17 -2.70 -26.73
N SER A 37 -17.34 -4.02 -26.89
CA SER A 37 -16.65 -5.03 -26.07
C SER A 37 -15.13 -4.97 -26.28
N ASN A 38 -14.69 -4.88 -27.53
CA ASN A 38 -13.26 -4.80 -27.86
C ASN A 38 -12.62 -3.46 -27.43
N ARG A 39 -13.40 -2.37 -27.43
CA ARG A 39 -12.94 -1.06 -26.92
C ARG A 39 -12.84 -1.04 -25.40
N ALA A 40 -13.73 -1.76 -24.69
CA ALA A 40 -13.63 -1.91 -23.25
C ALA A 40 -12.39 -2.74 -22.85
N GLU A 41 -12.09 -3.83 -23.56
CA GLU A 41 -10.88 -4.63 -23.29
C GLU A 41 -9.59 -3.87 -23.63
N ASN A 42 -9.56 -3.09 -24.72
CA ASN A 42 -8.41 -2.24 -25.04
C ASN A 42 -8.21 -1.04 -24.09
N LEU A 43 -9.29 -0.53 -23.47
CA LEU A 43 -9.19 0.52 -22.44
C LEU A 43 -8.79 -0.04 -21.07
N ILE A 44 -9.05 -1.33 -20.80
CA ILE A 44 -8.56 -2.02 -19.60
C ILE A 44 -7.09 -2.45 -19.79
N ALA A 45 -6.70 -2.85 -21.00
CA ALA A 45 -5.32 -3.21 -21.36
C ALA A 45 -4.35 -2.02 -21.31
N SER A 46 -4.83 -0.78 -21.46
CA SER A 46 -4.02 0.44 -21.26
C SER A 46 -3.92 0.91 -19.80
N GLY A 47 -4.61 0.24 -18.88
CA GLY A 47 -4.67 0.60 -17.45
C GLY A 47 -3.75 -0.21 -16.53
N HIS A 48 -3.08 -1.27 -16.99
CA HIS A 48 -2.20 -2.10 -16.14
C HIS A 48 -0.98 -2.65 -16.89
N SER A 49 -0.29 -1.79 -17.64
CA SER A 49 1.16 -1.94 -17.68
C SER A 49 1.68 -1.37 -16.36
N VAL A 50 1.95 -2.26 -15.39
CA VAL A 50 2.97 -1.98 -14.37
C VAL A 50 4.29 -1.91 -15.14
N GLU A 51 4.51 -0.79 -15.83
CA GLU A 51 5.81 -0.36 -16.25
C GLU A 51 6.62 -0.25 -14.97
N LYS A 52 7.53 -1.20 -14.80
CA LYS A 52 8.61 -1.14 -13.84
C LYS A 52 9.51 0.03 -14.29
N LYS A 53 9.07 1.27 -14.02
CA LYS A 53 9.84 2.48 -14.30
C LYS A 53 11.06 2.49 -13.41
N GLN A 54 12.15 1.96 -13.95
CA GLN A 54 13.50 2.29 -13.55
C GLN A 54 13.64 3.82 -13.57
N GLY A 55 13.96 4.41 -12.41
CA GLY A 55 14.45 5.78 -12.30
C GLY A 55 13.48 6.86 -11.84
N GLN A 56 12.29 6.54 -11.32
CA GLN A 56 11.53 7.52 -10.52
C GLN A 56 12.02 7.48 -9.08
N SER A 57 12.41 8.63 -8.52
CA SER A 57 12.89 8.72 -7.14
C SER A 57 11.92 8.01 -6.19
N ILE A 58 12.41 6.92 -5.60
CA ILE A 58 11.65 6.08 -4.68
C ILE A 58 11.31 6.86 -3.40
N GLU A 59 12.06 7.92 -3.13
CA GLU A 59 11.93 8.76 -1.94
C GLU A 59 11.05 10.00 -2.17
N SER A 60 10.54 10.59 -1.08
CA SER A 60 9.79 11.85 -1.10
C SER A 60 10.57 12.95 -1.84
N PRO A 61 9.94 13.79 -2.68
CA PRO A 61 10.60 14.96 -3.27
C PRO A 61 11.15 15.95 -2.24
N MET A 62 10.62 15.93 -1.01
CA MET A 62 11.10 16.75 0.11
C MET A 62 12.23 16.09 0.90
N ALA A 63 12.64 14.87 0.53
CA ALA A 63 13.65 14.14 1.27
C ALA A 63 15.00 14.82 1.15
N ARG A 64 15.62 15.06 2.31
CA ARG A 64 16.95 15.67 2.42
C ARG A 64 17.94 14.69 3.06
N PRO A 65 19.18 14.60 2.57
CA PRO A 65 20.24 13.90 3.28
C PRO A 65 20.46 14.50 4.67
N ILE A 66 20.67 13.65 5.66
CA ILE A 66 21.02 14.04 7.04
C ILE A 66 22.17 13.17 7.53
N ASP A 67 23.03 13.72 8.37
CA ASP A 67 24.08 12.93 9.02
C ASP A 67 23.46 12.01 10.07
N VAL A 68 23.42 10.72 9.78
CA VAL A 68 22.97 9.67 10.69
C VAL A 68 24.12 8.82 11.24
N SER A 69 25.37 9.24 11.04
CA SER A 69 26.53 8.45 11.44
C SER A 69 26.54 8.17 12.94
N GLU A 70 26.31 9.19 13.77
CA GLU A 70 26.24 9.03 15.23
C GLU A 70 25.08 8.12 15.67
N MET A 71 23.88 8.32 15.09
CA MET A 71 22.71 7.49 15.38
C MET A 71 22.91 6.03 14.94
N THR A 72 23.62 5.82 13.83
CA THR A 72 23.95 4.49 13.33
C THR A 72 24.95 3.79 14.25
N ALA A 73 25.98 4.50 14.70
CA ALA A 73 26.94 3.98 15.68
C ALA A 73 26.24 3.64 17.02
N GLU A 74 25.26 4.46 17.43
CA GLU A 74 24.45 4.20 18.64
C GLU A 74 23.63 2.92 18.51
N ILE A 75 22.96 2.71 17.36
CA ILE A 75 22.23 1.48 17.06
C ILE A 75 23.16 0.26 17.07
N GLU A 76 24.32 0.34 16.43
CA GLU A 76 25.29 -0.76 16.37
C GLU A 76 25.81 -1.13 17.77
N LYS A 77 26.14 -0.12 18.58
CA LYS A 77 26.58 -0.31 19.96
C LYS A 77 25.48 -0.93 20.82
N ALA A 78 24.26 -0.41 20.74
CA ALA A 78 23.12 -0.92 21.50
C ALA A 78 22.78 -2.37 21.08
N LYS A 79 22.85 -2.66 19.77
CA LYS A 79 22.60 -3.99 19.22
C LYS A 79 23.65 -4.98 19.72
N ALA A 80 24.93 -4.64 19.62
CA ALA A 80 26.00 -5.49 20.12
C ALA A 80 25.92 -5.73 21.64
N ALA A 81 25.46 -4.74 22.41
CA ALA A 81 25.23 -4.91 23.85
C ALA A 81 24.05 -5.87 24.12
N TYR A 82 22.92 -5.67 23.43
CA TYR A 82 21.74 -6.52 23.57
C TYR A 82 22.02 -7.98 23.15
N GLU A 83 22.79 -8.20 22.09
CA GLU A 83 23.20 -9.54 21.66
C GLU A 83 24.03 -10.29 22.72
N LYS A 84 24.83 -9.57 23.52
CA LYS A 84 25.58 -10.16 24.64
C LYS A 84 24.69 -10.55 25.83
N ASN A 85 23.55 -9.88 26.00
CA ASN A 85 22.60 -10.19 27.07
C ASN A 85 21.14 -9.94 26.62
N PRO A 86 20.56 -10.85 25.82
CA PRO A 86 19.23 -10.65 25.23
C PRO A 86 18.09 -10.76 26.24
N LYS A 87 18.38 -11.17 27.49
CA LYS A 87 17.40 -11.18 28.60
C LYS A 87 17.30 -9.84 29.31
N SER A 88 18.18 -8.88 29.01
CA SER A 88 18.18 -7.56 29.64
C SER A 88 17.12 -6.67 28.99
N GLU A 89 16.08 -6.37 29.76
CA GLU A 89 15.03 -5.42 29.35
C GLU A 89 15.59 -4.03 29.09
N GLU A 90 16.53 -3.56 29.93
CA GLU A 90 17.18 -2.27 29.76
C GLU A 90 17.95 -2.16 28.43
N LEU A 91 18.66 -3.21 28.03
CA LEU A 91 19.40 -3.22 26.75
C LEU A 91 18.45 -3.30 25.56
N LYS A 92 17.34 -4.05 25.69
CA LYS A 92 16.27 -4.10 24.70
C LYS A 92 15.65 -2.71 24.49
N ASP A 93 15.33 -2.01 25.57
CA ASP A 93 14.78 -0.66 25.55
C ASP A 93 15.75 0.37 24.98
N LYS A 94 17.04 0.26 25.31
CA LYS A 94 18.09 1.11 24.71
C LYS A 94 18.20 0.90 23.21
N LEU A 95 18.15 -0.35 22.74
CA LEU A 95 18.17 -0.65 21.31
C LEU A 95 16.91 -0.14 20.60
N ALA A 96 15.73 -0.31 21.20
CA ALA A 96 14.48 0.25 20.67
C ALA A 96 14.55 1.78 20.55
N SER A 97 15.03 2.45 21.60
CA SER A 97 15.17 3.90 21.66
C SER A 97 16.16 4.43 20.61
N ALA A 98 17.27 3.72 20.37
CA ALA A 98 18.24 4.08 19.34
C ALA A 98 17.62 4.01 17.92
N TYR A 99 16.81 2.98 17.64
CA TYR A 99 16.04 2.91 16.41
C TYR A 99 15.05 4.06 16.28
N PHE A 100 14.26 4.34 17.32
CA PHE A 100 13.28 5.42 17.29
C PHE A 100 13.94 6.77 17.04
N LYS A 101 15.03 7.08 17.74
CA LYS A 101 15.78 8.33 17.55
C LYS A 101 16.14 8.57 16.09
N ARG A 102 16.69 7.55 15.41
CA ARG A 102 17.01 7.66 13.98
C ARG A 102 15.76 7.75 13.11
N ALA A 103 14.72 6.99 13.42
CA ALA A 103 13.44 7.02 12.70
C ALA A 103 12.77 8.41 12.74
N PHE A 104 12.76 9.06 13.90
CA PHE A 104 12.23 10.42 14.06
C PHE A 104 13.04 11.43 13.22
N ALA A 105 14.37 11.40 13.31
CA ALA A 105 15.22 12.28 12.50
C ALA A 105 15.03 12.07 10.99
N LEU A 106 14.91 10.81 10.54
CA LEU A 106 14.62 10.48 9.15
C LEU A 106 13.22 10.95 8.72
N THR A 107 12.24 10.88 9.61
CA THR A 107 10.88 11.39 9.36
C THR A 107 10.87 12.90 9.17
N GLU A 108 11.61 13.64 10.00
CA GLU A 108 11.82 15.09 9.85
C GLU A 108 12.57 15.45 8.57
N ALA A 109 13.43 14.54 8.10
CA ALA A 109 14.12 14.66 6.82
C ALA A 109 13.27 14.17 5.63
N ALA A 110 12.00 13.84 5.84
CA ALA A 110 11.07 13.25 4.86
C ALA A 110 11.58 11.96 4.18
N GLN A 111 12.53 11.26 4.81
CA GLN A 111 13.04 9.95 4.40
C GLN A 111 12.15 8.83 4.95
N TYR A 112 10.86 8.85 4.57
CA TYR A 112 9.82 8.02 5.18
C TYR A 112 10.06 6.51 5.00
N ARG A 113 10.66 6.10 3.88
CA ARG A 113 10.90 4.67 3.62
C ARG A 113 11.94 4.09 4.57
N ALA A 114 13.05 4.81 4.77
CA ALA A 114 14.09 4.43 5.71
C ALA A 114 13.60 4.50 7.16
N ALA A 115 12.87 5.58 7.51
CA ALA A 115 12.29 5.76 8.84
C ALA A 115 11.35 4.61 9.24
N LEU A 116 10.54 4.12 8.29
CA LEU A 116 9.61 3.02 8.52
C LEU A 116 10.33 1.73 8.96
N GLY A 117 11.50 1.45 8.39
CA GLY A 117 12.30 0.29 8.76
C GLY A 117 12.83 0.37 10.20
N ASP A 118 13.25 1.54 10.64
CA ASP A 118 13.70 1.75 12.02
C ASP A 118 12.53 1.72 13.01
N PHE A 119 11.39 2.33 12.68
CA PHE A 119 10.20 2.21 13.52
C PHE A 119 9.76 0.76 13.70
N ARG A 120 9.73 -0.05 12.63
CA ARG A 120 9.39 -1.48 12.71
C ARG A 120 10.34 -2.25 13.61
N LYS A 121 11.66 -2.03 13.48
CA LYS A 121 12.67 -2.67 14.32
C LYS A 121 12.53 -2.28 15.79
N GLY A 122 12.34 -0.99 16.08
CA GLY A 122 12.12 -0.52 17.44
C GLY A 122 10.81 -1.04 18.05
N LEU A 123 9.71 -1.02 17.30
CA LEU A 123 8.40 -1.49 17.78
C LEU A 123 8.35 -3.01 17.99
N LYS A 124 9.18 -3.80 17.30
CA LYS A 124 9.36 -5.23 17.62
C LYS A 124 9.99 -5.45 18.99
N LEU A 125 10.85 -4.54 19.43
CA LEU A 125 11.54 -4.61 20.72
C LEU A 125 10.68 -4.00 21.83
N LYS A 126 9.96 -2.91 21.52
CA LYS A 126 9.12 -2.14 22.44
C LYS A 126 7.78 -1.76 21.77
N PRO A 127 6.79 -2.68 21.77
CA PRO A 127 5.54 -2.51 21.03
C PRO A 127 4.55 -1.51 21.65
N ASP A 128 4.76 -1.12 22.89
CA ASP A 128 3.91 -0.20 23.66
C ASP A 128 4.34 1.27 23.56
N ASP A 129 5.40 1.57 22.81
CA ASP A 129 5.83 2.94 22.55
C ASP A 129 4.82 3.70 21.67
N LYS A 130 4.01 4.53 22.31
CA LYS A 130 2.88 5.22 21.67
C LYS A 130 3.34 6.22 20.61
N ASP A 131 4.43 6.93 20.86
CA ASP A 131 4.92 7.97 19.95
C ASP A 131 5.52 7.35 18.69
N ALA A 132 6.33 6.29 18.85
CA ALA A 132 6.85 5.52 17.72
C ALA A 132 5.73 4.89 16.89
N LYS A 133 4.70 4.31 17.54
CA LYS A 133 3.54 3.74 16.85
C LYS A 133 2.76 4.83 16.09
N ALA A 134 2.53 5.98 16.71
CA ALA A 134 1.81 7.08 16.05
C ALA A 134 2.57 7.59 14.82
N MET A 135 3.90 7.73 14.89
CA MET A 135 4.69 8.14 13.71
C MET A 135 4.76 7.07 12.63
N HIS A 136 4.92 5.78 13.01
CA HIS A 136 4.83 4.66 12.08
C HIS A 136 3.51 4.70 11.30
N ASP A 137 2.38 4.79 12.00
CA ASP A 137 1.05 4.79 11.39
C ASP A 137 0.83 6.06 10.54
N ARG A 138 1.37 7.20 10.97
CA ARG A 138 1.36 8.44 10.19
C ARG A 138 2.11 8.28 8.86
N ILE A 139 3.27 7.65 8.85
CA ILE A 139 4.02 7.36 7.62
C ILE A 139 3.16 6.51 6.68
N LEU A 140 2.53 5.45 7.18
CA LEU A 140 1.64 4.61 6.37
C LEU A 140 0.46 5.41 5.80
N SER A 141 -0.13 6.31 6.59
CA SER A 141 -1.18 7.21 6.10
C SER A 141 -0.69 8.15 5.00
N ILE A 142 0.56 8.62 5.04
CA ILE A 142 1.15 9.42 3.95
C ILE A 142 1.21 8.58 2.67
N PHE A 143 1.73 7.35 2.73
CA PHE A 143 1.76 6.45 1.59
C PHE A 143 0.37 6.21 0.99
N ALA A 144 -0.61 5.91 1.84
CA ALA A 144 -2.00 5.72 1.43
C ALA A 144 -2.58 6.97 0.75
N SER A 145 -2.37 8.17 1.31
CA SER A 145 -2.84 9.43 0.73
C SER A 145 -2.24 9.73 -0.64
N LEU A 146 -1.00 9.29 -0.86
CA LEU A 146 -0.27 9.41 -2.13
C LEU A 146 -0.61 8.29 -3.13
N ARG A 147 -1.47 7.33 -2.76
CA ARG A 147 -1.74 6.10 -3.53
C ARG A 147 -0.45 5.35 -3.88
N ARG A 148 0.49 5.29 -2.92
CA ARG A 148 1.77 4.60 -3.04
C ARG A 148 1.84 3.47 -2.03
N GLU A 149 2.44 2.36 -2.42
CA GLU A 149 2.73 1.26 -1.50
C GLU A 149 3.97 1.59 -0.65
N PRO A 150 3.90 1.48 0.69
CA PRO A 150 5.07 1.57 1.55
C PRO A 150 6.02 0.39 1.26
N PRO A 151 7.33 0.51 1.54
CA PRO A 151 8.23 -0.64 1.45
C PRO A 151 7.73 -1.75 2.38
N LYS A 152 7.79 -3.00 1.90
CA LYS A 152 7.56 -4.15 2.76
C LYS A 152 8.69 -4.25 3.80
N GLU A 153 8.42 -4.97 4.86
CA GLU A 153 9.46 -5.22 5.87
C GLU A 153 10.64 -5.98 5.24
N GLY A 154 11.84 -5.45 5.42
CA GLY A 154 13.07 -5.94 4.81
C GLY A 154 13.39 -5.34 3.44
N GLU A 155 12.46 -4.59 2.84
CA GLU A 155 12.64 -3.87 1.58
C GLU A 155 12.83 -2.36 1.78
N GLU A 156 12.99 -1.90 3.03
CA GLU A 156 13.27 -0.49 3.33
C GLU A 156 14.69 -0.10 2.87
N PRO A 157 14.85 1.02 2.17
CA PRO A 157 16.16 1.49 1.76
C PRO A 157 16.98 1.97 2.98
N PRO A 158 18.32 1.99 2.87
CA PRO A 158 19.14 2.71 3.84
C PRO A 158 18.83 4.23 3.79
N PRO A 159 19.19 4.98 4.84
CA PRO A 159 19.21 6.44 4.80
C PRO A 159 19.99 6.97 3.58
N LEU A 160 19.53 8.08 3.01
CA LEU A 160 20.22 8.76 1.92
C LEU A 160 21.66 9.10 2.33
N PRO A 161 22.64 8.94 1.42
CA PRO A 161 24.02 9.23 1.71
C PRO A 161 24.20 10.72 2.03
N PHE A 162 24.89 11.02 3.12
CA PHE A 162 25.23 12.38 3.53
C PHE A 162 26.71 12.64 3.23
N ASN A 163 26.97 13.52 2.27
CA ASN A 163 28.32 13.99 1.97
C ASN A 163 28.58 15.24 2.81
N LYS A 164 29.58 15.18 3.70
CA LYS A 164 30.04 16.37 4.42
C LYS A 164 30.56 17.39 3.38
N PRO A 165 30.22 18.68 3.52
CA PRO A 165 30.70 19.72 2.63
C PRO A 165 32.23 19.85 2.69
#